data_AF-A0A8J7EDA1-F1
#
_entry.id   AF-A0A8J7EDA1-F1
#
_cell.length_a   1.000
_cell.length_b   1.000
_cell.length_c   1.000
_cell.angle_alpha   90.00
_cell.angle_beta   90.00
_cell.angle_gamma   90.00
#
_symmetry.space_group_name_H-M   'P 1'
#
loop_
_entity.id
_entity.type
_entity.pdbx_description
1 polymer ?
#
loop_
_entity_poly.entity_id
_entity_poly.type
_entity_poly.pdbx_seq_one_letter_code
_entity_poly.pdbx_strand_id
1 'polypeptide(L)' 'MTEAETPPLLLNTNAQAIRHFYIAKGSTAEVLTQGIIAREIGYLSPAQYEHLEEECTAIASMLRR' A
#
# COMPACT_ATOMS: atom_id res chain seq x y z
N MET A 1 -36.73 16.68 -20.63
CA MET A 1 -35.66 16.77 -19.63
C MET A 1 -35.70 15.49 -18.83
N THR A 2 -34.87 14.53 -19.20
CA THR A 2 -34.75 13.24 -18.50
C THR A 2 -33.59 13.40 -17.54
N GLU A 3 -33.84 13.30 -16.24
CA GLU A 3 -32.78 13.31 -15.24
C GLU A 3 -31.80 12.18 -15.55
N ALA A 4 -30.54 12.55 -15.83
CA ALA A 4 -29.48 11.57 -15.91
C ALA A 4 -29.29 11.00 -14.51
N GLU A 5 -29.67 9.75 -14.33
CA GLU A 5 -29.47 8.99 -13.10
C GLU A 5 -27.96 8.99 -12.79
N THR A 6 -27.56 9.81 -11.83
CA THR A 6 -26.16 9.89 -11.39
C THR A 6 -25.72 8.49 -10.97
N PRO A 7 -24.64 7.92 -11.54
CA PRO A 7 -24.22 6.57 -11.18
C PRO A 7 -24.01 6.50 -9.67
N PRO A 8 -24.46 5.42 -9.01
CA PRO A 8 -24.32 5.31 -7.56
C PRO A 8 -22.86 5.44 -7.19
N LEU A 9 -22.55 6.42 -6.34
CA LEU A 9 -21.24 6.57 -5.73
C LEU A 9 -20.93 5.25 -5.01
N LEU A 10 -20.00 4.45 -5.53
CA LEU A 10 -19.58 3.14 -5.02
C LEU A 10 -18.83 3.21 -3.67
N LEU A 11 -19.10 4.25 -2.88
CA LEU A 11 -18.59 4.46 -1.54
C LEU A 11 -19.21 3.42 -0.58
N ASN A 12 -18.43 2.95 0.40
CA ASN A 12 -18.86 2.02 1.45
C ASN A 12 -19.21 0.60 1.00
N THR A 13 -18.57 0.11 -0.07
CA THR A 13 -18.74 -1.27 -0.53
C THR A 13 -17.56 -2.16 -0.14
N ASN A 14 -17.81 -3.45 0.06
CA ASN A 14 -16.74 -4.45 0.26
C ASN A 14 -15.77 -4.46 -0.94
N ALA A 15 -16.27 -4.26 -2.16
CA ALA A 15 -15.45 -4.17 -3.36
C ALA A 15 -14.47 -2.98 -3.31
N GLN A 16 -14.92 -1.83 -2.82
CA GLN A 16 -14.06 -0.67 -2.61
C GLN A 16 -13.00 -0.95 -1.53
N ALA A 17 -13.38 -1.55 -0.41
CA ALA A 17 -12.43 -1.94 0.65
C ALA A 17 -11.35 -2.90 0.14
N ILE A 18 -11.73 -3.93 -0.61
CA ILE A 18 -10.80 -4.87 -1.25
C ILE A 18 -9.82 -4.13 -2.16
N ARG A 19 -10.32 -3.20 -3.00
CA ARG A 19 -9.45 -2.37 -3.85
C ARG A 19 -8.46 -1.55 -3.01
N HIS A 20 -8.89 -0.96 -1.90
CA HIS A 20 -7.99 -0.23 -1.00
C HIS A 20 -6.91 -1.13 -0.39
N PHE A 21 -7.25 -2.35 0.02
CA PHE A 21 -6.25 -3.30 0.51
C PHE A 21 -5.24 -3.72 -0.57
N TYR A 22 -5.67 -3.87 -1.83
CA TYR A 22 -4.74 -4.11 -2.94
C TYR A 22 -3.80 -2.93 -3.20
N ILE A 23 -4.31 -1.70 -3.13
CA ILE A 23 -3.50 -0.49 -3.24
C ILE A 23 -2.47 -0.45 -2.11
N ALA A 24 -2.91 -0.63 -0.86
CA ALA A 24 -2.02 -0.63 0.30
C ALA A 24 -0.91 -1.69 0.15
N LYS A 25 -1.25 -2.90 -0.31
CA LYS A 25 -0.27 -3.97 -0.56
C LYS A 25 0.76 -3.57 -1.62
N GLY A 26 0.32 -2.96 -2.72
CA GLY A 26 1.21 -2.46 -3.77
C GLY A 26 2.14 -1.36 -3.24
N SER A 27 1.59 -0.40 -2.51
CA SER A 27 2.36 0.70 -1.90
C SER A 27 3.39 0.20 -0.89
N THR A 28 3.05 -0.78 -0.03
CA THR A 28 4.02 -1.38 0.90
C THR A 28 5.18 -2.05 0.17
N ALA A 29 4.92 -2.76 -0.93
CA ALA A 29 5.97 -3.37 -1.75
C ALA A 29 6.86 -2.33 -2.44
N GLU A 30 6.28 -1.21 -2.88
CA GLU A 30 7.02 -0.09 -3.48
C GLU A 30 7.93 0.58 -2.45
N VAL A 31 7.44 0.85 -1.24
CA VAL A 31 8.25 1.41 -0.14
C VAL A 31 9.43 0.50 0.19
N LEU A 32 9.21 -0.81 0.29
CA LEU A 32 10.31 -1.76 0.54
C LEU A 32 11.36 -1.72 -0.57
N THR A 33 10.92 -1.70 -1.84
CA THR A 33 11.82 -1.61 -3.00
C THR A 33 12.65 -0.34 -2.97
N GLN A 34 12.03 0.81 -2.70
CA GLN A 34 12.74 2.08 -2.57
C GLN A 34 13.65 2.10 -1.34
N GLY A 35 13.28 1.44 -0.25
CA GLY A 35 14.11 1.26 0.94
C GLY A 35 15.40 0.48 0.65
N ILE A 36 15.31 -0.58 -0.17
CA ILE A 36 16.49 -1.33 -0.63
C ILE A 36 17.44 -0.40 -1.40
N ILE A 37 16.92 0.35 -2.39
CA ILE A 37 17.73 1.30 -3.18
C ILE A 37 18.35 2.37 -2.28
N ALA A 38 17.57 2.94 -1.36
CA ALA A 38 18.04 3.97 -0.43
C ALA A 38 19.16 3.47 0.49
N ARG A 39 19.10 2.20 0.94
CA ARG A 39 20.20 1.56 1.66
C ARG A 39 21.44 1.40 0.77
N GLU A 40 21.26 0.93 -0.47
CA GLU A 40 22.37 0.70 -1.41
C GLU A 40 23.14 1.98 -1.73
N ILE A 41 22.45 3.12 -1.86
CA ILE A 41 23.10 4.42 -2.11
C ILE A 41 23.51 5.16 -0.83
N GLY A 42 23.41 4.52 0.34
CA GLY A 42 23.85 5.06 1.63
C GLY A 42 22.94 6.13 2.23
N TYR A 43 21.70 6.27 1.76
CA TYR A 43 20.70 7.19 2.31
C TYR A 43 20.02 6.62 3.57
N LEU A 44 19.97 5.29 3.69
CA LEU A 44 19.57 4.60 4.91
C LEU A 44 20.74 3.81 5.48
N SER A 45 20.95 3.96 6.79
CA SER A 45 21.82 3.04 7.53
C SER A 45 21.20 1.63 7.59
N PRO A 46 22.00 0.58 7.83
CA PRO A 46 21.48 -0.78 7.97
C PRO A 46 20.34 -0.89 8.99
N ALA A 47 20.46 -0.25 10.16
CA ALA A 47 19.43 -0.28 11.21
C ALA A 47 18.13 0.44 10.80
N GLN A 48 18.23 1.54 10.05
CA GLN A 48 17.04 2.22 9.52
C GLN A 48 16.32 1.39 8.47
N TYR A 49 17.08 0.70 7.62
CA TYR A 49 16.52 -0.24 6.64
C TYR A 49 15.87 -1.44 7.34
N GLU A 50 16.53 -2.03 8.34
CA GLU A 50 16.00 -3.20 9.08
C GLU A 50 14.64 -2.88 9.71
N HIS A 51 14.54 -1.74 10.40
CA HIS A 51 13.27 -1.29 10.96
C HIS A 51 12.19 -1.07 9.89
N LEU A 52 12.55 -0.45 8.75
CA LEU A 52 11.61 -0.25 7.65
C LEU A 52 11.14 -1.58 7.03
N GLU A 53 12.05 -2.55 6.89
CA GLU A 53 11.77 -3.88 6.38
C GLU A 53 10.84 -4.66 7.33
N GLU A 54 11.08 -4.59 8.64
CA GLU A 54 10.23 -5.19 9.68
C GLU A 54 8.79 -4.65 9.61
N GLU A 55 8.63 -3.33 9.59
CA GLU A 55 7.32 -2.69 9.54
C GLU A 55 6.59 -2.99 8.22
N CYS A 56 7.29 -2.91 7.08
CA CYS A 56 6.70 -3.24 5.78
C CYS A 56 6.28 -4.72 5.72
N THR A 57 7.07 -5.63 6.31
CA THR A 57 6.75 -7.05 6.36
C THR A 57 5.53 -7.31 7.25
N ALA A 58 5.46 -6.65 8.41
CA ALA A 58 4.31 -6.74 9.31
C ALA A 58 3.02 -6.29 8.60
N ILE A 59 3.04 -5.12 7.97
CA ILE A 59 1.88 -4.59 7.21
C ILE A 59 1.50 -5.53 6.07
N ALA A 60 2.47 -6.00 5.28
CA ALA A 60 2.22 -6.93 4.18
C ALA A 60 1.61 -8.26 4.67
N SER A 61 1.96 -8.71 5.88
CA SER A 61 1.36 -9.91 6.48
C SER A 61 -0.11 -9.71 6.86
N MET A 62 -0.47 -8.51 7.35
CA MET A 62 -1.87 -8.16 7.67
C MET A 62 -2.73 -8.04 6.41
N LEU A 63 -2.13 -7.69 5.27
CA LEU A 63 -2.78 -7.55 3.97
C LEU A 63 -2.80 -8.86 3.15
N ARG A 64 -2.18 -9.94 3.65
CA ARG A 64 -2.21 -11.26 2.99
C ARG A 64 -3.53 -11.98 3.26
N ARG A 65 -3.92 -12.79 2.29
CA ARG A 65 -5.11 -13.64 2.32
C ARG A 65 -4.87 -14.92 3.11
#